data_AF-A0A920LE33-F1
#
_entry.id   AF-A0A920LE33-F1
#
_cell.length_a   1.000
_cell.length_b   1.000
_cell.length_c   1.000
_cell.angle_alpha   90.00
_cell.angle_beta   90.00
_cell.angle_gamma   90.00
#
_symmetry.space_group_name_H-M   'P 1'
#
loop_
_entity.id
_entity.type
_entity.pdbx_description
1 polymer ?
#
loop_
_entity_poly.entity_id
_entity_poly.type
_entity_poly.pdbx_seq_one_letter_code
_entity_poly.pdbx_strand_id
1 'polypeptide(L)' 'MEDLLYEKYKIFTVAIDYANVKGCRISPNIFTTTKELDSFVDAVKELSLV' A
#
# COMPACT_ATOMS: atom_id res chain seq x y z
N MET A 1 2.59 2.68 8.45
CA MET A 1 1.87 2.62 7.16
C MET A 1 1.72 1.18 6.71
N GLU A 2 2.81 0.41 6.73
CA GLU A 2 2.83 -1.05 6.52
C GLU A 2 1.78 -1.81 7.34
N ASP A 3 1.77 -1.66 8.66
CA ASP A 3 0.88 -2.43 9.53
C ASP A 3 -0.60 -2.14 9.24
N LEU A 4 -0.97 -0.88 8.98
CA LEU A 4 -2.36 -0.51 8.69
C LEU A 4 -2.84 -1.07 7.34
N LEU A 5 -1.97 -1.07 6.32
CA LEU A 5 -2.27 -1.64 5.01
C LEU A 5 -2.45 -3.16 5.10
N TYR A 6 -1.64 -3.83 5.92
CA TYR A 6 -1.71 -5.26 6.13
C TYR A 6 -2.92 -5.67 7.00
N GLU A 7 -3.17 -4.99 8.12
CA GLU A 7 -4.27 -5.35 9.02
C GLU A 7 -5.64 -5.03 8.43
N LYS A 8 -5.80 -3.86 7.78
CA LYS A 8 -7.10 -3.37 7.33
C LYS A 8 -7.44 -3.80 5.91
N TYR A 9 -6.45 -3.82 5.02
CA TYR A 9 -6.67 -4.11 3.59
C TYR A 9 -6.00 -5.41 3.13
N LYS A 10 -5.27 -6.12 4.01
CA LYS A 10 -4.47 -7.31 3.66
C LYS A 10 -3.49 -7.08 2.51
N ILE A 11 -3.05 -5.83 2.34
CA ILE A 11 -2.12 -5.46 1.28
C ILE A 11 -0.71 -5.60 1.84
N PHE A 12 0.03 -6.57 1.30
CA PHE A 12 1.42 -6.80 1.69
C PHE A 12 2.31 -5.78 0.98
N THR A 13 2.81 -4.80 1.72
CA THR A 13 3.75 -3.79 1.22
C THR A 13 5.05 -3.90 1.99
N VAL A 14 6.19 -3.77 1.30
CA VAL A 14 7.49 -3.70 1.96
C VAL A 14 7.79 -2.24 2.25
N ALA A 15 7.93 -1.87 3.53
CA ALA A 15 8.44 -0.56 3.88
C ALA A 15 9.91 -0.44 3.45
N ILE A 16 10.21 0.62 2.72
CA ILE A 16 11.58 1.08 2.47
C ILE A 16 11.86 2.12 3.54
N ASP A 17 12.73 1.79 4.48
CA ASP A 17 13.34 2.73 5.41
C ASP A 17 14.85 2.73 5.16
N TYR A 18 15.29 3.58 4.24
CA TYR A 18 16.72 3.69 3.90
C TYR A 18 17.09 5.14 3.57
N ALA A 19 18.19 5.61 4.15
CA ALA A 19 18.79 6.93 3.86
C ALA A 19 17.80 8.11 3.90
N ASN A 20 16.99 8.20 4.97
CA ASN A 20 15.98 9.26 5.19
C ASN A 20 14.81 9.25 4.18
N VAL A 21 14.71 8.22 3.34
CA VAL A 21 13.58 7.98 2.46
C VAL A 21 12.70 6.92 3.12
N LYS A 22 11.50 7.36 3.56
CA LYS A 22 10.42 6.47 4.01
C LYS A 22 9.44 6.30 2.86
N GLY A 23 9.33 5.09 2.34
CA GLY A 23 8.40 4.75 1.27
C GLY A 23 7.85 3.35 1.42
N CYS A 24 6.86 3.01 0.61
CA CYS A 24 6.35 1.64 0.51
C CYS A 24 6.59 1.13 -0.90
N ARG A 25 7.15 -0.08 -1.04
CA ARG A 25 7.26 -0.76 -2.33
C ARG A 25 6.01 -1.61 -2.54
N ILE A 26 5.26 -1.27 -3.59
CA ILE A 26 4.12 -2.04 -4.07
C ILE A 26 4.50 -2.67 -5.41
N SER A 27 4.37 -3.99 -5.51
CA SER A 27 4.59 -4.74 -6.76
C SER A 27 3.25 -5.33 -7.20
N PRO A 28 2.51 -4.69 -8.12
CA PRO A 28 1.30 -5.28 -8.68
C PRO A 28 1.67 -6.52 -9.51
N ASN A 29 0.97 -7.62 -9.29
CA ASN A 29 1.12 -8.85 -10.07
C ASN A 29 0.16 -8.84 -11.27
N ILE A 30 0.39 -9.66 -12.29
CA ILE A 30 -0.51 -9.81 -13.45
C ILE A 30 -1.89 -10.36 -13.03
N PHE A 31 -1.99 -10.95 -11.84
CA PHE A 31 -3.24 -11.41 -11.23
C PHE A 31 -4.04 -10.31 -10.53
N THR A 32 -3.49 -9.08 -10.40
CA THR A 32 -4.21 -7.98 -9.76
C THR A 32 -5.22 -7.39 -10.74
N THR A 33 -6.48 -7.35 -10.36
CA THR A 33 -7.55 -6.72 -11.15
C THR A 33 -7.56 -5.21 -10.95
N THR A 34 -8.14 -4.47 -11.89
CA THR A 34 -8.30 -3.00 -11.75
C THR A 34 -9.10 -2.62 -10.51
N LYS A 35 -10.06 -3.45 -10.09
CA LYS A 35 -10.85 -3.24 -8.87
C LYS A 35 -10.02 -3.33 -7.58
N GLU A 36 -9.04 -4.23 -7.55
CA GLU A 36 -8.11 -4.34 -6.42
C GLU A 36 -7.14 -3.16 -6.39
N LEU A 37 -6.74 -2.66 -7.58
CA LEU A 37 -5.96 -1.43 -7.69
C LEU A 37 -6.76 -0.21 -7.18
N ASP A 38 -8.04 -0.09 -7.53
CA ASP A 38 -8.91 0.99 -7.03
C ASP A 38 -9.03 0.92 -5.50
N SER A 39 -9.20 -0.28 -4.94
CA SER A 39 -9.25 -0.48 -3.49
C SER A 39 -7.95 -0.06 -2.79
N PHE A 40 -6.80 -0.29 -3.44
CA PHE A 40 -5.51 0.21 -2.95
C PHE A 40 -5.39 1.73 -3.02
N VAL A 41 -5.84 2.35 -4.12
CA VAL A 41 -5.83 3.82 -4.26
C VAL A 41 -6.70 4.47 -3.19
N ASP A 42 -7.87 3.91 -2.90
CA ASP A 42 -8.74 4.40 -1.84
C ASP A 42 -8.12 4.24 -0.45
N ALA A 43 -7.48 3.10 -0.18
CA ALA A 43 -6.73 2.88 1.06
C ALA A 43 -5.58 3.91 1.25
N VAL A 44 -4.83 4.21 0.19
CA VAL A 44 -3.74 5.21 0.22
C VAL A 44 -4.28 6.64 0.40
N LYS A 45 -5.40 6.98 -0.25
CA LYS A 45 -6.07 8.28 -0.05
C LYS A 45 -6.57 8.44 1.38
N GLU A 46 -7.17 7.41 1.95
CA GLU A 46 -7.62 7.40 3.35
C GLU A 46 -6.44 7.59 4.31
N LEU A 47 -5.32 6.91 4.05
CA LEU A 47 -4.06 7.07 4.79
C LEU A 47 -3.42 8.45 4.65
N SER A 48 -3.61 9.15 3.52
CA SER A 48 -3.06 10.49 3.29
C SER A 48 -3.89 11.61 3.93
N LEU A 49 -5.15 11.34 4.29
CA LEU A 49 -6.06 12.29 4.91
C LEU A 49 -5.99 12.28 6.45
N VAL A 50 -5.20 11.37 7.03
CA VAL A 50 -4.90 11.23 8.45
C VAL A 50 -3.50 11.76 8.74
#